data_AF-X1HP30-F1
#
_entry.id   AF-X1HP30-F1
#
_cell.length_a   1.000
_cell.length_b   1.000
_cell.length_c   1.000
_cell.angle_alpha   90.00
_cell.angle_beta   90.00
_cell.angle_gamma   90.00
#
_symmetry.space_group_name_H-M   'P 1'
#
loop_
_entity.id
_entity.type
_entity.pdbx_description
1 polymer ?
#
loop_
_entity_poly.entity_id
_entity_poly.type
_entity_poly.pdbx_seq_one_letter_code
_entity_poly.pdbx_strand_id
1 'polypeptide(L)'
;PFNTYIIGTISGIPVEASYGGNCWIYNPRPADIARGDIQNRPVKWNWRTPHVKGANNIPVFADTMWRGGGPFSGEPGTGRFPERGAPPDYDGQWDSFNSEMKHFCINRHNGAVNHLFMDWSVRKVGLKELWTLKWHREFNTAGPWTSAGGATQRDWPEWMRDFKPY
;
A
#
# COMPACT_ATOMS: atom_id res chain seq x y z
N PRO A 1 -14.68 5.84 18.28
CA PRO A 1 -15.26 6.25 16.98
C PRO A 1 -14.69 7.59 16.51
N PHE A 2 -13.42 7.60 16.08
CA PHE A 2 -12.84 8.62 15.21
C PHE A 2 -11.64 7.96 14.53
N ASN A 3 -11.87 7.44 13.32
CA ASN A 3 -10.90 6.64 12.56
C ASN A 3 -10.20 7.48 11.48
N THR A 4 -10.14 8.80 11.68
CA THR A 4 -9.39 9.73 10.83
C THR A 4 -7.99 9.90 11.41
N TYR A 5 -6.98 9.94 10.54
CA TYR A 5 -5.60 10.13 10.96
C TYR A 5 -5.19 11.57 10.64
N ILE A 6 -4.79 12.32 11.67
CA ILE A 6 -4.16 13.63 11.50
C ILE A 6 -2.70 13.40 11.17
N ILE A 7 -2.32 13.83 9.98
CA ILE A 7 -1.05 13.50 9.31
C ILE A 7 -0.14 14.72 9.19
N GLY A 8 -0.53 15.82 9.83
CA GLY A 8 0.17 17.09 9.86
C GLY A 8 -0.78 18.25 9.62
N THR A 9 -0.21 19.43 9.32
CA THR A 9 -0.95 20.64 9.02
C THR A 9 -0.53 21.22 7.68
N ILE A 10 -1.47 21.67 6.86
CA ILE A 10 -1.22 22.50 5.68
C ILE A 10 -1.73 23.90 6.01
N SER A 11 -0.83 24.89 5.99
CA SER A 11 -1.17 26.29 6.33
C SER A 11 -1.85 26.44 7.71
N GLY A 12 -1.44 25.63 8.68
CA GLY A 12 -2.02 25.60 10.03
C GLY A 12 -3.33 24.81 10.15
N ILE A 13 -3.86 24.25 9.07
CA ILE A 13 -5.08 23.43 9.08
C ILE A 13 -4.69 21.95 9.18
N PRO A 14 -5.19 21.19 10.19
CA PRO A 14 -4.99 19.75 10.27
C PRO A 14 -5.45 19.06 8.99
N VAL A 15 -4.59 18.22 8.43
CA VAL A 15 -4.96 17.35 7.33
C VAL A 15 -5.43 16.04 7.92
N GLU A 16 -6.69 15.72 7.66
CA GLU A 16 -7.29 14.44 8.01
C GLU A 16 -7.50 13.60 6.76
N ALA A 17 -7.11 12.33 6.83
CA ALA A 17 -7.45 11.35 5.81
C ALA A 17 -8.12 10.13 6.43
N SER A 18 -9.06 9.58 5.68
CA SER A 18 -9.71 8.29 5.97
C SER A 18 -9.56 7.33 4.80
N TYR A 19 -9.50 7.82 3.57
CA TYR A 19 -9.40 6.98 2.38
C TYR A 19 -8.45 7.59 1.37
N GLY A 20 -7.98 6.76 0.45
CA GLY A 20 -6.96 7.15 -0.49
C GLY A 20 -6.69 6.10 -1.55
N GLY A 21 -6.10 6.57 -2.64
CA GLY A 21 -5.95 5.79 -3.87
C GLY A 21 -4.62 5.06 -3.97
N ASN A 22 -4.64 3.96 -4.70
CA ASN A 22 -3.44 3.33 -5.21
C ASN A 22 -2.86 4.20 -6.35
N CYS A 23 -1.73 4.86 -6.10
CA CYS A 23 -1.06 5.72 -7.08
C CYS A 23 -0.59 4.98 -8.35
N TRP A 24 -0.53 3.64 -8.32
CA TRP A 24 -0.13 2.84 -9.47
C TRP A 24 -1.23 2.73 -10.55
N ILE A 25 -2.47 3.12 -10.25
CA ILE A 25 -3.57 3.07 -11.24
C ILE A 25 -3.52 4.22 -12.25
N TYR A 26 -2.74 5.27 -11.96
CA TYR A 26 -2.65 6.44 -12.84
C TYR A 26 -2.21 6.05 -14.25
N ASN A 27 -2.76 6.74 -15.25
CA ASN A 27 -2.24 6.75 -16.60
C ASN A 27 -1.26 7.93 -16.73
N PRO A 28 0.07 7.70 -16.72
CA PRO A 28 1.04 8.79 -16.70
C PRO A 28 0.95 9.65 -17.97
N ARG A 29 1.19 10.95 -17.84
CA ARG A 29 1.17 11.88 -18.99
C ARG A 29 2.33 11.54 -19.94
N PRO A 30 2.27 11.91 -21.23
CA PRO A 30 3.38 11.69 -22.17
C PRO A 30 4.74 12.20 -21.66
N ALA A 31 4.77 13.36 -20.99
CA ALA A 31 5.99 13.90 -20.39
C ALA A 31 6.55 13.03 -19.24
N ASP A 32 5.68 12.41 -18.44
CA ASP A 32 6.08 11.49 -17.37
C ASP A 32 6.58 10.15 -17.97
N ILE A 33 5.94 9.69 -19.05
CA ILE A 33 6.40 8.52 -19.82
C ILE A 33 7.80 8.75 -20.39
N ALA A 34 8.02 9.91 -21.02
CA ALA A 34 9.32 10.30 -21.57
C ALA A 34 10.41 10.41 -20.50
N ARG A 35 10.06 10.92 -19.31
CA ARG A 35 10.97 11.01 -18.15
C ARG A 35 11.24 9.65 -17.50
N GLY A 36 10.32 8.69 -17.64
CA GLY A 36 10.43 7.35 -17.08
C GLY A 36 9.92 7.20 -15.64
N ASP A 37 9.46 8.28 -15.02
CA ASP A 37 8.92 8.27 -13.66
C ASP A 37 7.70 9.20 -13.47
N ILE A 38 6.90 8.92 -12.45
CA ILE A 38 5.82 9.79 -11.96
C ILE A 38 5.89 9.78 -10.44
N GLN A 39 6.08 10.94 -9.79
CA GLN A 39 6.21 11.03 -8.33
C GLN A 39 7.29 10.10 -7.75
N ASN A 40 8.48 10.06 -8.38
CA ASN A 40 9.59 9.16 -8.02
C ASN A 40 9.27 7.66 -8.15
N ARG A 41 8.28 7.29 -8.96
CA ARG A 41 7.86 5.90 -9.22
C ARG A 41 8.03 5.53 -10.69
N PRO A 42 8.58 4.35 -11.05
CA PRO A 42 8.75 3.97 -12.45
C PRO A 42 7.42 3.86 -13.20
N VAL A 43 7.24 4.63 -14.27
CA VAL A 43 6.00 4.63 -15.08
C VAL A 43 5.67 3.28 -15.74
N LYS A 44 6.66 2.38 -15.82
CA LYS A 44 6.48 1.02 -16.34
C LYS A 44 5.62 0.14 -15.41
N TRP A 45 5.53 0.48 -14.13
CA TRP A 45 4.79 -0.30 -13.15
C TRP A 45 3.32 0.10 -13.04
N ASN A 46 2.93 1.26 -13.57
CA ASN A 46 1.55 1.71 -13.59
C ASN A 46 0.63 0.79 -14.43
N TRP A 47 -0.60 0.61 -13.95
CA TRP A 47 -1.65 -0.16 -14.62
C TRP A 47 -2.22 0.55 -15.85
N ARG A 48 -2.39 1.87 -15.77
CA ARG A 48 -2.90 2.78 -16.83
C ARG A 48 -4.36 2.57 -17.25
N THR A 49 -4.87 1.35 -17.17
CA THR A 49 -6.23 0.97 -17.55
C THR A 49 -6.78 -0.09 -16.58
N PRO A 50 -8.09 -0.11 -16.31
CA PRO A 50 -8.71 -1.17 -15.52
C PRO A 50 -8.87 -2.49 -16.30
N HIS A 51 -8.66 -2.50 -17.62
CA HIS A 51 -8.86 -3.69 -18.46
C HIS A 51 -7.66 -4.65 -18.40
N VAL A 52 -7.50 -5.33 -17.26
CA VAL A 52 -6.37 -6.22 -16.98
C VAL A 52 -6.82 -7.54 -16.38
N LYS A 53 -6.01 -8.59 -16.57
CA LYS A 53 -6.24 -9.90 -15.93
C LYS A 53 -5.94 -9.81 -14.43
N GLY A 54 -6.71 -10.53 -13.61
CA GLY A 54 -6.53 -10.56 -12.16
C GLY A 54 -6.98 -9.28 -11.45
N ALA A 55 -7.91 -8.52 -12.05
CA ALA A 55 -8.40 -7.24 -11.53
C ALA A 55 -8.98 -7.33 -10.10
N ASN A 56 -9.48 -8.51 -9.71
CA ASN A 56 -9.97 -8.82 -8.36
C ASN A 56 -8.88 -8.86 -7.28
N ASN A 57 -7.59 -8.79 -7.63
CA ASN A 57 -6.46 -8.72 -6.70
C ASN A 57 -5.63 -7.43 -6.84
N ILE A 58 -6.11 -6.44 -7.60
CA ILE A 58 -5.44 -5.16 -7.81
C ILE A 58 -6.16 -4.07 -7.01
N PRO A 59 -5.54 -3.49 -5.96
CA PRO A 59 -6.11 -2.39 -5.20
C PRO A 59 -6.33 -1.12 -6.04
N VAL A 60 -7.45 -0.44 -5.80
CA VAL A 60 -7.77 0.87 -6.41
C VAL A 60 -7.90 1.95 -5.33
N PHE A 61 -8.68 1.68 -4.29
CA PHE A 61 -9.00 2.64 -3.23
C PHE A 61 -9.19 1.89 -1.93
N ALA A 62 -8.81 2.48 -0.80
CA ALA A 62 -8.77 1.76 0.46
C ALA A 62 -8.95 2.68 1.66
N ASP A 63 -9.21 2.06 2.81
CA ASP A 63 -8.90 2.66 4.10
C ASP A 63 -7.41 3.02 4.16
N THR A 64 -7.11 4.26 4.52
CA THR A 64 -5.73 4.72 4.67
C THR A 64 -5.63 5.93 5.58
N MET A 65 -4.46 6.13 6.18
CA MET A 65 -4.11 7.31 6.97
C MET A 65 -3.65 8.50 6.11
N TRP A 66 -3.42 8.35 4.80
CA TRP A 66 -2.99 9.42 3.89
C TRP A 66 -3.87 9.48 2.64
N ARG A 67 -3.69 10.46 1.76
CA ARG A 67 -4.44 10.54 0.48
C ARG A 67 -4.19 9.38 -0.49
N GLY A 68 -3.30 8.45 -0.14
CA GLY A 68 -2.96 7.26 -0.92
C GLY A 68 -1.49 6.89 -0.81
N GLY A 69 -1.05 6.04 -1.73
CA GLY A 69 0.33 5.57 -1.81
C GLY A 69 0.52 4.63 -2.99
N GLY A 70 1.77 4.34 -3.33
CA GLY A 70 2.13 3.30 -4.30
C GLY A 70 3.11 2.32 -3.68
N PRO A 71 2.64 1.42 -2.79
CA PRO A 71 3.50 0.47 -2.08
C PRO A 71 4.43 -0.29 -3.03
N PHE A 72 5.65 -0.53 -2.55
CA PHE A 72 6.67 -1.34 -3.21
C PHE A 72 6.74 -2.68 -2.49
N SER A 73 6.99 -3.78 -3.20
CA SER A 73 7.14 -5.09 -2.56
C SER A 73 8.49 -5.29 -1.85
N GLY A 74 9.38 -4.29 -1.89
CA GLY A 74 10.74 -4.36 -1.35
C GLY A 74 11.57 -5.44 -2.06
N GLU A 75 12.41 -5.05 -3.02
CA GLU A 75 13.45 -5.97 -3.49
C GLU A 75 14.70 -5.80 -2.62
N PRO A 76 15.16 -6.86 -1.94
CA PRO A 76 16.50 -6.85 -1.34
C PRO A 76 17.54 -6.55 -2.43
N GLY A 77 18.39 -5.56 -2.22
CA GLY A 77 19.57 -5.31 -3.06
C GLY A 77 19.41 -4.32 -4.22
N THR A 78 18.21 -3.82 -4.54
CA THR A 78 18.06 -2.74 -5.56
C THR A 78 18.19 -1.33 -4.98
N GLY A 79 18.18 -1.19 -3.64
CA GLY A 79 18.44 0.06 -2.93
C GLY A 79 17.41 1.18 -3.17
N ARG A 80 16.34 0.92 -3.94
CA ARG A 80 15.24 1.88 -4.11
C ARG A 80 14.08 1.45 -3.23
N PHE A 81 13.82 2.26 -2.20
CA PHE A 81 12.55 2.30 -1.49
C PHE A 81 12.17 1.08 -0.64
N PRO A 82 13.09 0.36 0.03
CA PRO A 82 12.72 -0.74 0.92
C PRO A 82 11.79 -0.28 2.06
N GLU A 83 11.98 0.95 2.56
CA GLU A 83 11.11 1.55 3.59
C GLU A 83 9.66 1.73 3.12
N ARG A 84 9.41 1.83 1.81
CA ARG A 84 8.07 2.05 1.27
C ARG A 84 7.18 0.81 1.32
N GLY A 85 7.79 -0.36 1.48
CA GLY A 85 7.12 -1.66 1.57
C GLY A 85 7.12 -2.27 2.97
N ALA A 86 7.80 -1.66 3.94
CA ALA A 86 7.94 -2.23 5.28
C ALA A 86 6.62 -2.16 6.08
N PRO A 87 6.32 -3.17 6.94
CA PRO A 87 5.23 -3.07 7.89
C PRO A 87 5.49 -1.95 8.91
N PRO A 88 4.43 -1.37 9.52
CA PRO A 88 4.61 -0.41 10.58
C PRO A 88 4.99 -1.10 11.91
N ASP A 89 5.90 -0.50 12.66
CA ASP A 89 6.40 -0.97 13.96
C ASP A 89 5.30 -0.96 15.04
N TYR A 90 4.32 -0.06 14.90
CA TYR A 90 3.11 0.04 15.73
C TYR A 90 1.93 0.55 14.89
N ASP A 91 0.70 0.26 15.32
CA ASP A 91 -0.50 0.72 14.63
C ASP A 91 -0.54 2.26 14.52
N GLY A 92 -0.81 2.77 13.32
CA GLY A 92 -0.84 4.20 13.05
C GLY A 92 0.52 4.86 12.88
N GLN A 93 1.63 4.10 12.75
CA GLN A 93 2.94 4.69 12.51
C GLN A 93 2.95 5.55 11.23
N TRP A 94 3.28 6.82 11.43
CA TRP A 94 3.55 7.80 10.38
C TRP A 94 5.03 8.20 10.41
N ASP A 95 5.74 7.99 9.30
CA ASP A 95 7.12 8.51 9.17
C ASP A 95 7.20 9.63 8.14
N SER A 96 6.72 9.38 6.91
CA SER A 96 6.75 10.35 5.81
C SER A 96 5.84 9.91 4.66
N PHE A 97 5.66 10.78 3.67
CA PHE A 97 4.94 10.46 2.44
C PHE A 97 5.55 9.30 1.62
N ASN A 98 6.79 8.88 1.93
CA ASN A 98 7.42 7.73 1.30
C ASN A 98 7.05 6.41 1.98
N SER A 99 6.55 6.36 3.22
CA SER A 99 6.20 5.12 3.93
C SER A 99 4.87 4.50 3.44
N GLU A 100 4.80 4.22 2.14
CA GLU A 100 3.54 4.08 1.41
C GLU A 100 2.71 2.86 1.81
N MET A 101 3.33 1.71 2.13
CA MET A 101 2.60 0.55 2.66
C MET A 101 2.03 0.84 4.05
N LYS A 102 2.76 1.55 4.91
CA LYS A 102 2.29 1.93 6.26
C LYS A 102 1.01 2.74 6.16
N HIS A 103 0.85 3.57 5.12
CA HIS A 103 -0.37 4.35 4.93
C HIS A 103 -1.64 3.49 4.85
N PHE A 104 -1.55 2.25 4.33
CA PHE A 104 -2.67 1.33 4.19
C PHE A 104 -2.76 0.30 5.32
N CYS A 105 -1.62 0.01 6.00
CA CYS A 105 -1.55 -0.95 7.09
C CYS A 105 -1.94 -0.30 8.43
N ILE A 106 -3.24 -0.04 8.60
CA ILE A 106 -3.83 0.54 9.80
C ILE A 106 -4.89 -0.38 10.41
N ASN A 107 -4.88 -0.57 11.72
CA ASN A 107 -5.79 -1.50 12.41
C ASN A 107 -7.21 -0.94 12.61
N ARG A 108 -7.82 -0.49 11.51
CA ARG A 108 -9.14 0.16 11.54
C ARG A 108 -10.29 -0.80 11.81
N HIS A 109 -10.16 -2.04 11.34
CA HIS A 109 -11.21 -3.06 11.43
C HIS A 109 -10.74 -4.36 12.06
N ASN A 110 -10.03 -4.28 13.20
CA ASN A 110 -9.62 -5.41 14.04
C ASN A 110 -8.87 -6.50 13.24
N GLY A 111 -7.71 -6.14 12.70
CA GLY A 111 -6.86 -7.00 11.89
C GLY A 111 -7.13 -6.90 10.39
N ALA A 112 -7.95 -5.94 9.95
CA ALA A 112 -8.31 -5.74 8.55
C ALA A 112 -8.55 -4.27 8.15
N VAL A 113 -8.57 -4.04 6.85
CA VAL A 113 -8.96 -2.82 6.13
C VAL A 113 -9.89 -3.15 4.96
N ASN A 114 -10.72 -2.22 4.52
CA ASN A 114 -11.54 -2.36 3.31
C ASN A 114 -10.77 -1.88 2.09
N HIS A 115 -10.91 -2.60 0.98
CA HIS A 115 -10.35 -2.23 -0.32
C HIS A 115 -11.38 -2.39 -1.43
N LEU A 116 -11.40 -1.40 -2.32
CA LEU A 116 -11.94 -1.48 -3.68
C LEU A 116 -10.87 -2.07 -4.59
N PHE A 117 -11.26 -3.07 -5.38
CA PHE A 117 -10.41 -3.72 -6.37
C PHE A 117 -10.75 -3.25 -7.79
N MET A 118 -9.86 -3.55 -8.74
CA MET A 118 -9.95 -3.09 -10.12
C MET A 118 -11.05 -3.77 -10.94
N ASP A 119 -11.62 -4.87 -10.42
CA ASP A 119 -12.88 -5.46 -10.91
C ASP A 119 -14.13 -4.79 -10.33
N TRP A 120 -13.94 -3.70 -9.57
CA TRP A 120 -14.97 -2.93 -8.86
C TRP A 120 -15.65 -3.67 -7.70
N SER A 121 -15.11 -4.82 -7.29
CA SER A 121 -15.52 -5.47 -6.06
C SER A 121 -14.94 -4.75 -4.82
N VAL A 122 -15.64 -4.84 -3.70
CA VAL A 122 -15.17 -4.35 -2.40
C VAL A 122 -15.12 -5.52 -1.43
N ARG A 123 -14.01 -5.64 -0.69
CA ARG A 123 -13.89 -6.63 0.38
C ARG A 123 -12.99 -6.16 1.50
N LYS A 124 -13.11 -6.86 2.62
CA LYS A 124 -12.11 -6.80 3.70
C LYS A 124 -10.83 -7.50 3.26
N VAL A 125 -9.72 -6.92 3.67
CA VAL A 125 -8.35 -7.37 3.45
C VAL A 125 -7.67 -7.45 4.81
N GLY A 126 -7.09 -8.60 5.15
CA GLY A 126 -6.31 -8.72 6.38
C GLY A 126 -5.06 -7.83 6.34
N LEU A 127 -4.58 -7.33 7.47
CA LEU A 127 -3.42 -6.42 7.44
C LEU A 127 -2.19 -7.06 6.79
N LYS A 128 -1.85 -8.31 7.15
CA LYS A 128 -0.75 -9.06 6.51
C LYS A 128 -1.04 -9.42 5.04
N GLU A 129 -2.32 -9.48 4.65
CA GLU A 129 -2.73 -9.78 3.27
C GLU A 129 -2.34 -8.65 2.30
N LEU A 130 -2.13 -7.41 2.78
CA LEU A 130 -1.73 -6.27 1.94
C LEU A 130 -0.49 -6.55 1.09
N TRP A 131 0.44 -7.38 1.58
CA TRP A 131 1.66 -7.78 0.88
C TRP A 131 1.45 -8.89 -0.18
N THR A 132 0.25 -9.45 -0.26
CA THR A 132 -0.14 -10.45 -1.27
C THR A 132 -0.95 -9.83 -2.42
N LEU A 133 -1.33 -8.56 -2.30
CA LEU A 133 -2.09 -7.84 -3.32
C LEU A 133 -1.19 -7.32 -4.44
N LYS A 134 -1.72 -7.26 -5.67
CA LYS A 134 -0.98 -6.81 -6.84
C LYS A 134 -1.07 -5.28 -7.00
N TRP A 135 -0.38 -4.54 -6.13
CA TRP A 135 -0.40 -3.06 -6.13
C TRP A 135 0.02 -2.44 -7.46
N HIS A 136 1.06 -2.99 -8.08
CA HIS A 136 1.57 -2.57 -9.39
C HIS A 136 1.93 -3.79 -10.25
N ARG A 137 2.21 -3.56 -11.54
CA ARG A 137 2.45 -4.64 -12.53
C ARG A 137 3.58 -5.59 -12.12
N GLU A 138 4.62 -5.06 -11.51
CA GLU A 138 5.80 -5.80 -11.02
C GLU A 138 5.76 -6.09 -9.51
N PHE A 139 4.64 -5.90 -8.81
CA PHE A 139 4.61 -6.12 -7.36
C PHE A 139 4.80 -7.61 -7.07
N ASN A 140 5.77 -7.96 -6.23
CA ASN A 140 6.02 -9.34 -5.82
C ASN A 140 5.03 -9.74 -4.72
N THR A 141 4.02 -10.53 -5.10
CA THR A 141 2.99 -11.05 -4.18
C THR A 141 3.45 -12.27 -3.38
N ALA A 142 4.69 -12.72 -3.60
CA ALA A 142 5.40 -13.71 -2.80
C ALA A 142 6.67 -13.08 -2.18
N GLY A 143 6.58 -11.79 -1.83
CA GLY A 143 7.68 -11.03 -1.25
C GLY A 143 8.04 -11.44 0.18
N PRO A 144 9.06 -10.81 0.79
CA PRO A 144 9.61 -11.21 2.09
C PRO A 144 8.62 -11.07 3.26
N TRP A 145 7.53 -10.30 3.08
CA TRP A 145 6.45 -10.14 4.06
C TRP A 145 5.25 -11.04 3.75
N THR A 146 5.50 -12.23 3.22
CA THR A 146 4.46 -13.22 2.88
C THR A 146 4.91 -14.62 3.28
N SER A 147 3.95 -15.51 3.52
CA SER A 147 4.21 -16.92 3.82
C SER A 147 4.96 -17.60 2.66
N ALA A 148 4.61 -17.24 1.41
CA ALA A 148 5.31 -17.72 0.21
C ALA A 148 6.76 -17.24 0.10
N GLY A 149 7.07 -16.06 0.66
CA GLY A 149 8.43 -15.54 0.80
C GLY A 149 9.15 -15.97 2.07
N GLY A 150 8.54 -16.85 2.88
CA GLY A 150 9.15 -17.42 4.09
C GLY A 150 8.91 -16.63 5.38
N ALA A 151 8.08 -15.58 5.37
CA ALA A 151 7.75 -14.84 6.58
C ALA A 151 7.04 -15.74 7.61
N THR A 152 7.57 -15.79 8.82
CA THR A 152 6.94 -16.40 9.98
C THR A 152 6.28 -15.32 10.84
N GLN A 153 5.47 -15.73 11.82
CA GLN A 153 4.86 -14.77 12.77
C GLN A 153 5.90 -13.91 13.49
N ARG A 154 7.11 -14.42 13.74
CA ARG A 154 8.14 -13.70 14.51
C ARG A 154 8.80 -12.57 13.73
N ASP A 155 8.77 -12.64 12.40
CA ASP A 155 9.34 -11.63 11.52
C ASP A 155 8.50 -10.34 11.54
N TRP A 156 7.20 -10.45 11.83
CA TRP A 156 6.30 -9.30 11.93
C TRP A 156 6.53 -8.49 13.22
N PRO A 157 6.28 -7.16 13.17
CA PRO A 157 6.15 -6.32 14.35
C PRO A 157 5.20 -6.92 15.39
N GLU A 158 5.50 -6.73 16.67
CA GLU A 158 4.84 -7.41 17.79
C GLU A 158 3.31 -7.34 17.72
N TRP A 159 2.77 -6.14 17.46
CA TRP A 159 1.33 -5.89 17.38
C TRP A 159 0.63 -6.61 16.21
N MET A 160 1.39 -7.10 15.22
CA MET A 160 0.83 -7.84 14.07
C MET A 160 0.94 -9.35 14.23
N ARG A 161 1.72 -9.88 15.19
CA ARG A 161 2.08 -11.31 15.22
C ARG A 161 0.87 -12.23 15.28
N ASP A 162 -0.17 -11.82 16.01
CA ASP A 162 -1.40 -12.59 16.22
C ASP A 162 -2.40 -12.52 15.06
N PHE A 163 -2.17 -11.67 14.05
CA PHE A 163 -3.02 -11.66 12.86
C PHE A 163 -2.75 -12.86 11.96
N LYS A 164 -3.81 -13.30 11.26
CA LYS A 164 -3.79 -14.40 10.31
C LYS A 164 -2.61 -14.27 9.31
N PRO A 165 -1.82 -15.34 9.08
CA PRO A 165 -0.79 -15.34 8.04
C PRO A 165 -1.40 -15.43 6.64
N TYR A 166 -0.69 -14.92 5.63
CA TYR A 166 -1.06 -14.93 4.22
C TYR A 166 0.14 -15.21 3.34
#